data_AF-A0A540KTR7-F1
#
_entry.id   AF-A0A540KTR7-F1
#
_cell.length_a   1.000
_cell.length_b   1.000
_cell.length_c   1.000
_cell.angle_alpha   90.00
_cell.angle_beta   90.00
_cell.angle_gamma   90.00
#
_symmetry.space_group_name_H-M   'P 1'
#
loop_
_entity.id
_entity.type
_entity.pdbx_description
1 polymer ?
#
loop_
_entity_poly.entity_id
_entity_poly.type
_entity_poly.pdbx_seq_one_letter_code
_entity_poly.pdbx_strand_id
1 'polypeptide(L)'
;MAEYIETDECIKACGIDRKAIGISSDSLFDPRVLKMLCYHRCPNIIELYFNMAVGEGVFLPYRCEKQRSNPHRAMEEISSYGDASANAPRLVSQEYL
;
A
#
# COMPACT_ATOMS: atom_id res chain seq x y z
N MET A 1 -13.54 1.37 25.06
CA MET A 1 -12.59 1.74 24.00
C MET A 1 -13.44 2.26 22.86
N ALA A 2 -13.29 3.52 22.46
CA ALA A 2 -13.92 3.96 21.24
C ALA A 2 -13.23 3.18 20.12
N GLU A 3 -13.96 2.28 19.47
CA GLU A 3 -13.57 1.81 18.15
C GLU A 3 -13.37 3.09 17.33
N TYR A 4 -12.12 3.39 16.98
CA TYR A 4 -11.78 4.61 16.26
C TYR A 4 -12.36 4.46 14.85
N ILE A 5 -13.62 4.80 14.70
CA ILE A 5 -14.31 4.74 13.43
C ILE A 5 -14.03 6.06 12.72
N GLU A 6 -13.46 5.97 11.51
CA GLU A 6 -13.19 7.14 10.69
C GLU A 6 -14.49 7.89 10.35
N THR A 7 -14.42 9.23 10.39
CA THR A 7 -15.57 10.08 10.03
C THR A 7 -15.78 10.06 8.51
N ASP A 8 -16.98 10.44 8.07
CA ASP A 8 -17.28 10.50 6.64
C ASP A 8 -16.38 11.50 5.91
N GLU A 9 -15.91 12.56 6.58
CA GLU A 9 -14.92 13.49 6.05
C GLU A 9 -13.57 12.80 5.81
N CYS A 10 -13.13 11.96 6.76
CA CYS A 10 -11.87 11.23 6.63
C CYS A 10 -11.95 10.18 5.52
N ILE A 11 -13.06 9.42 5.48
CA ILE A 11 -13.34 8.42 4.44
C ILE A 11 -13.30 9.07 3.05
N LYS A 12 -13.96 10.22 2.89
CA LYS A 12 -13.97 10.98 1.64
C LYS A 12 -12.58 11.52 1.27
N ALA A 13 -11.82 12.02 2.25
CA ALA A 13 -10.46 12.52 2.05
C ALA A 13 -9.48 11.40 1.66
N CYS A 14 -9.65 10.19 2.20
CA CYS A 14 -8.86 9.01 1.79
C CYS A 14 -9.35 8.36 0.49
N GLY A 15 -10.41 8.89 -0.14
CA GLY A 15 -10.92 8.37 -1.42
C GLY A 15 -11.53 6.97 -1.31
N ILE A 16 -12.02 6.60 -0.13
CA ILE A 16 -12.67 5.32 0.14
C ILE A 16 -14.17 5.54 0.23
N ASP A 17 -14.96 4.53 -0.14
CA ASP A 17 -16.40 4.53 0.04
C ASP A 17 -16.78 3.51 1.13
N ARG A 18 -17.53 3.98 2.13
CA ARG A 18 -18.07 3.16 3.22
C ARG A 18 -19.06 2.10 2.72
N LYS A 19 -19.63 2.30 1.53
CA LYS A 19 -20.56 1.37 0.86
C LYS A 19 -19.86 0.39 -0.08
N ALA A 20 -18.54 0.47 -0.23
CA ALA A 20 -17.79 -0.50 -1.03
C ALA A 20 -17.95 -1.90 -0.42
N ILE A 21 -18.32 -2.87 -1.26
CA ILE A 21 -18.36 -4.28 -0.86
C ILE A 21 -16.96 -4.85 -1.11
N GLY A 22 -16.14 -4.83 -0.06
CA GLY A 22 -14.77 -5.33 -0.09
C GLY A 22 -13.76 -4.33 -0.67
N ILE A 23 -12.49 -4.68 -0.51
CA ILE A 23 -11.34 -3.90 -1.00
C ILE A 23 -10.49 -4.88 -1.81
N SER A 24 -10.15 -4.52 -3.04
CA SER A 24 -9.19 -5.30 -3.84
C SER A 24 -7.77 -4.94 -3.45
N SER A 25 -6.88 -5.93 -3.39
CA SER A 25 -5.44 -5.70 -3.24
C SER A 25 -4.86 -4.89 -4.40
N ASP A 26 -5.48 -4.91 -5.58
CA ASP A 26 -5.13 -4.05 -6.72
C ASP A 26 -5.19 -2.55 -6.38
N SER A 27 -5.98 -2.17 -5.38
CA SER A 27 -6.10 -0.77 -4.95
C SER A 27 -4.78 -0.20 -4.39
N LEU A 28 -3.85 -1.06 -3.96
CA LEU A 28 -2.48 -0.68 -3.60
C LEU A 28 -1.66 -0.18 -4.80
N PHE A 29 -2.11 -0.50 -6.02
CA PHE A 29 -1.48 -0.12 -7.27
C PHE A 29 -2.25 0.98 -8.01
N ASP A 30 -3.41 1.41 -7.50
CA ASP A 30 -4.13 2.57 -8.04
C ASP A 30 -3.45 3.87 -7.55
N PRO A 31 -2.86 4.68 -8.44
CA PRO A 31 -2.21 5.94 -8.07
C PRO A 31 -3.17 6.96 -7.43
N ARG A 32 -4.48 6.87 -7.70
CA ARG A 32 -5.48 7.73 -7.06
C ARG A 32 -5.67 7.34 -5.60
N VAL A 33 -5.76 6.05 -5.32
CA VAL A 33 -5.88 5.52 -3.96
C VAL A 33 -4.61 5.81 -3.16
N LEU A 34 -3.43 5.50 -3.72
CA LEU A 34 -2.15 5.84 -3.09
C LEU A 34 -2.01 7.33 -2.83
N LYS A 35 -2.39 8.21 -3.77
CA LYS A 35 -2.39 9.65 -3.53
C LYS A 35 -3.20 9.98 -2.27
N MET A 36 -4.45 9.55 -2.21
CA MET A 36 -5.29 9.88 -1.07
C MET A 36 -4.74 9.35 0.26
N LEU A 37 -4.29 8.08 0.29
CA LEU A 37 -3.74 7.43 1.48
C LEU A 37 -2.43 8.04 1.97
N CYS A 38 -1.58 8.53 1.08
CA CYS A 38 -0.26 9.06 1.43
C CYS A 38 -0.30 10.55 1.84
N TYR A 39 -1.37 11.27 1.49
CA TYR A 39 -1.53 12.69 1.82
C TYR A 39 -2.52 12.95 2.97
N HIS A 40 -3.51 12.09 3.18
CA HIS A 40 -4.51 12.25 4.23
C HIS A 40 -4.30 11.24 5.35
N ARG A 41 -4.50 11.67 6.60
CA ARG A 41 -4.18 10.87 7.79
C ARG A 41 -5.46 10.35 8.44
N CYS A 42 -5.91 9.17 8.00
CA CYS A 42 -7.01 8.42 8.63
C CYS A 42 -6.44 7.16 9.29
N PRO A 43 -6.26 7.14 10.63
CA PRO A 43 -5.48 6.12 11.34
C PRO A 43 -5.83 4.66 10.96
N ASN A 44 -7.12 4.31 11.02
CA ASN A 44 -7.56 2.91 10.85
C ASN A 44 -7.61 2.51 9.37
N ILE A 45 -7.87 3.47 8.48
CA ILE A 45 -7.79 3.27 7.04
C ILE A 45 -6.34 3.00 6.63
N ILE A 46 -5.39 3.82 7.11
CA ILE A 46 -3.98 3.66 6.77
C ILE A 46 -3.46 2.33 7.31
N GLU A 47 -3.83 1.96 8.54
CA GLU A 47 -3.44 0.68 9.13
C GLU A 47 -3.96 -0.51 8.31
N LEU A 48 -5.22 -0.45 7.85
CA LEU A 48 -5.78 -1.50 6.98
C LEU A 48 -4.98 -1.66 5.69
N TYR A 49 -4.67 -0.57 4.99
CA TYR A 49 -3.87 -0.59 3.76
C TYR A 49 -2.42 -1.01 4.02
N PHE A 50 -1.86 -0.69 5.17
CA PHE A 50 -0.53 -1.15 5.58
C PHE A 50 -0.51 -2.68 5.74
N ASN A 51 -1.48 -3.24 6.45
CA ASN A 51 -1.59 -4.69 6.64
C ASN A 51 -1.85 -5.42 5.32
N MET A 52 -2.69 -4.85 4.45
CA MET A 52 -2.91 -5.38 3.11
C MET A 52 -1.62 -5.36 2.28
N ALA A 53 -0.87 -4.26 2.30
CA ALA A 53 0.40 -4.15 1.60
C ALA A 53 1.41 -5.21 2.08
N VAL A 54 1.48 -5.47 3.39
CA VAL A 54 2.31 -6.54 3.95
C VAL A 54 1.90 -7.91 3.40
N GLY A 55 0.60 -8.18 3.30
CA GLY A 55 0.08 -9.42 2.70
C GLY A 55 0.45 -9.59 1.23
N GLU A 56 0.54 -8.50 0.49
CA GLU A 56 0.94 -8.47 -0.93
C GLU A 56 2.46 -8.37 -1.14
N GLY A 57 3.27 -8.36 -0.07
CA GLY A 57 4.72 -8.18 -0.15
C GLY A 57 5.16 -6.77 -0.56
N VAL A 58 4.27 -5.78 -0.45
CA VAL A 58 4.51 -4.38 -0.80
C VAL A 58 4.85 -3.55 0.44
N PHE A 59 5.89 -2.72 0.36
CA PHE A 59 6.19 -1.74 1.40
C PHE A 59 5.50 -0.39 1.11
N LEU A 60 4.37 -0.16 1.77
CA LEU A 60 3.53 1.03 1.53
C LEU A 60 4.26 2.38 1.71
N PRO A 61 5.14 2.59 2.71
CA PRO A 61 5.86 3.85 2.86
C PRO A 61 6.73 4.20 1.65
N TYR A 62 7.39 3.21 1.04
CA TYR A 62 8.18 3.40 -0.17
C TYR A 62 7.31 3.82 -1.37
N ARG A 63 6.11 3.23 -1.49
CA ARG A 63 5.14 3.62 -2.51
C ARG A 63 4.64 5.04 -2.31
N CYS A 64 4.39 5.44 -1.07
CA CYS A 64 4.04 6.83 -0.75
C CYS A 64 5.15 7.82 -1.09
N GLU A 65 6.40 7.48 -0.83
CA GLU A 65 7.55 8.31 -1.19
C GLU A 65 7.69 8.49 -2.71
N LYS A 66 7.51 7.41 -3.48
CA LYS A 66 7.50 7.47 -4.95
C LYS A 66 6.35 8.28 -5.51
N GLN A 67 5.15 8.10 -4.95
CA GLN A 67 3.97 8.87 -5.34
C GLN A 67 4.15 10.37 -5.06
N ARG A 68 4.90 10.73 -4.02
CA ARG A 68 5.17 12.13 -3.65
C ARG A 68 6.28 12.76 -4.49
N SER A 69 7.31 11.99 -4.82
CA SER A 69 8.47 12.50 -5.57
C SER A 69 8.24 12.52 -7.08
N ASN A 70 7.63 11.48 -7.66
CA ASN A 70 7.42 11.34 -9.11
C ASN A 70 6.19 10.46 -9.45
N PRO A 71 4.97 11.02 -9.42
CA PRO A 71 3.74 10.25 -9.65
C PRO A 71 3.64 9.64 -11.06
N HIS A 72 4.28 10.23 -12.08
CA HIS A 72 4.32 9.67 -13.43
C HIS A 72 5.18 8.39 -13.54
N ARG A 73 6.26 8.29 -12.74
CA ARG A 73 7.19 7.14 -12.75
C ARG A 73 6.74 6.01 -11.82
N ALA A 74 5.92 6.33 -10.83
CA ALA A 74 5.29 5.33 -9.95
C ALA A 74 4.39 4.34 -10.72
N MET A 75 3.88 4.74 -11.90
CA MET A 75 3.03 3.91 -12.75
C MET A 75 3.84 2.94 -13.66
N GLU A 76 5.08 3.28 -14.02
CA GLU A 76 5.95 2.42 -14.84
C GLU A 76 6.47 1.21 -14.06
N GLU A 77 6.64 1.34 -12.74
CA GLU A 77 7.07 0.25 -11.86
C GLU A 77 5.94 -0.70 -11.42
N ILE A 78 4.72 -0.52 -11.94
CA ILE A 78 3.63 -1.48 -11.77
C ILE A 78 3.92 -2.78 -12.55
N SER A 79 4.91 -2.75 -13.46
CA SER A 79 5.43 -3.94 -14.13
C SER A 79 6.64 -4.52 -13.37
N SER A 80 6.46 -5.72 -12.80
CA SER A 80 7.52 -6.57 -12.25
C SER A 80 8.10 -6.20 -10.87
N TYR A 81 7.36 -6.52 -9.80
CA TYR A 81 7.98 -7.01 -8.56
C TYR A 81 7.69 -8.51 -8.40
N GLY A 82 8.11 -9.28 -9.40
CA GLY A 82 8.51 -10.67 -9.21
C GLY A 82 10.04 -10.72 -9.12
N ASP A 83 10.65 -9.96 -8.21
CA ASP A 83 12.04 -10.18 -7.81
C ASP A 83 12.33 -9.49 -6.47
N ALA A 84 12.11 -10.24 -5.40
CA ALA A 84 12.73 -9.92 -4.13
C ALA A 84 14.19 -10.38 -4.19
N SER A 85 15.13 -9.50 -4.55
CA SER A 85 16.51 -9.54 -4.03
C SER A 85 17.41 -8.42 -4.58
N ALA A 86 17.48 -7.31 -3.85
CA ALA A 86 18.74 -6.61 -3.69
C ALA A 86 18.84 -6.18 -2.21
N ASN A 87 19.56 -6.99 -1.42
CA ASN A 87 19.91 -6.82 0.00
C ASN A 87 19.08 -7.58 1.05
N ALA A 88 18.53 -8.75 0.72
CA ALA A 88 18.39 -9.79 1.74
C ALA A 88 19.78 -10.45 1.95
N PRO A 89 20.28 -10.65 3.18
CA PRO A 89 21.43 -11.52 3.38
C PRO A 89 21.08 -12.89 2.79
N ARG A 90 21.93 -13.36 1.86
CA ARG A 90 21.82 -14.66 1.21
C ARG A 90 21.59 -15.74 2.27
N LEU A 91 20.34 -16.20 2.40
CA LEU A 91 20.12 -17.57 2.86
C LEU A 91 20.53 -18.44 1.68
N VAL A 92 21.72 -19.01 1.82
CA VAL A 92 22.30 -20.00 0.93
C VAL A 92 21.29 -21.15 0.81
N SER A 93 20.65 -21.29 -0.36
CA SER A 93 20.18 -22.59 -0.80
C SER A 93 21.42 -23.44 -1.03
N GLN A 94 21.77 -24.27 -0.06
CA GLN A 94 22.66 -25.39 -0.27
C GLN A 94 21.77 -26.61 -0.46
N GLU A 95 21.64 -27.06 -1.70
CA GLU A 95 21.34 -28.47 -1.95
C GLU A 95 22.48 -29.28 -1.33
N TYR A 96 22.15 -30.16 -0.38
CA TYR A 96 22.92 -31.38 -0.16
C TYR A 96 22.06 -32.48 0.50
N LEU A 97 21.89 -33.56 -0.27
CA LEU A 97 21.28 -34.89 -0.03
C LEU A 97 19.75 -35.03 -0.16
#